data_AF-A0A538UCB6-F1
#
_entry.id   AF-A0A538UCB6-F1
#
_cell.length_a   1.000
_cell.length_b   1.000
_cell.length_c   1.000
_cell.angle_alpha   90.00
_cell.angle_beta   90.00
_cell.angle_gamma   90.00
#
_symmetry.space_group_name_H-M   'P 1'
#
loop_
_entity.id
_entity.type
_entity.pdbx_description
1 polymer ?
#
loop_
_entity_poly.entity_id
_entity_poly.type
_entity_poly.pdbx_seq_one_letter_code
_entity_poly.pdbx_strand_id
1 'polypeptide(L)' 'MNTHRPVPISAALLGALLLAGVAPDAGRAVPARPAPGSALTVPFIADDYTRAVAEARARKVPLFIEAWAPW' A
#
# COMPACT_ATOMS: atom_id res chain seq x y z
N MET A 1 -18.87 26.71 -50.83
CA MET A 1 -17.78 27.25 -50.00
C MET A 1 -18.03 26.82 -48.56
N ASN A 2 -17.05 26.14 -47.98
CA ASN A 2 -17.21 25.25 -46.83
C ASN A 2 -17.50 25.99 -45.52
N THR A 3 -18.57 25.58 -44.83
CA THR A 3 -18.96 26.05 -43.50
C THR A 3 -18.22 25.22 -42.44
N HIS A 4 -17.25 25.82 -41.75
CA HIS A 4 -16.59 25.18 -40.61
C HIS A 4 -17.54 25.18 -39.39
N ARG A 5 -17.99 23.99 -38.98
CA ARG A 5 -18.64 23.80 -37.67
C ARG A 5 -17.56 23.45 -36.64
N PRO A 6 -17.49 24.13 -35.48
CA PRO A 6 -16.57 23.74 -34.42
C PRO A 6 -17.02 22.40 -33.82
N VAL A 7 -16.10 21.42 -33.81
CA VAL A 7 -16.29 20.12 -33.16
C VAL A 7 -16.16 20.32 -31.64
N PRO A 8 -17.14 19.91 -30.82
CA PRO A 8 -17.05 20.01 -29.36
C PRO A 8 -16.14 18.89 -28.80
N ILE A 9 -14.83 18.97 -29.04
CA ILE A 9 -13.82 18.09 -28.42
C ILE A 9 -13.50 18.64 -27.03
N SER A 10 -14.44 18.62 -26.07
CA SER A 10 -14.14 19.08 -24.70
C SER A 10 -14.96 18.47 -23.56
N ALA A 11 -16.08 17.80 -23.79
CA ALA A 11 -16.94 17.36 -22.67
C ALA A 11 -16.84 15.86 -22.33
N ALA A 12 -16.35 15.01 -23.25
CA ALA A 12 -16.47 13.56 -23.09
C ALA A 12 -15.31 12.89 -22.32
N LEU A 13 -14.17 13.56 -22.11
CA LEU A 13 -13.00 12.92 -21.48
C LEU A 13 -12.83 13.23 -19.98
N LEU A 14 -13.55 14.20 -19.42
CA LEU A 14 -13.47 14.49 -17.98
C LEU A 14 -14.38 13.60 -17.10
N GLY A 15 -15.40 12.98 -17.69
CA GLY A 15 -16.37 12.16 -16.93
C GLY A 15 -15.86 10.77 -16.53
N ALA A 16 -14.83 10.24 -17.18
CA ALA A 16 -14.39 8.87 -17.00
C ALA A 16 -13.30 8.67 -15.92
N LEU A 17 -12.70 9.75 -15.39
CA LEU A 17 -11.56 9.65 -14.47
C LEU A 17 -11.93 9.73 -12.97
N LEU A 18 -13.17 10.06 -12.62
CA LEU A 18 -13.58 10.26 -11.22
C LEU A 18 -14.30 9.06 -10.55
N LEU A 19 -14.52 7.94 -11.25
CA LEU A 19 -15.23 6.78 -10.66
C LEU A 19 -14.35 5.60 -10.20
N ALA A 20 -13.02 5.69 -10.28
CA ALA A 20 -12.14 4.55 -10.01
C ALA A 20 -11.53 4.50 -8.58
N GLY A 21 -12.10 5.20 -7.59
CA GLY A 21 -11.39 5.51 -6.35
C GLY A 21 -11.84 4.85 -5.04
N VAL A 22 -12.99 4.16 -4.98
CA VAL A 22 -13.46 3.57 -3.71
C VAL A 22 -13.95 2.15 -3.91
N ALA A 23 -13.02 1.24 -4.17
CA ALA A 23 -13.27 -0.17 -3.89
C ALA A 23 -13.34 -0.33 -2.36
N PRO A 24 -14.45 -0.83 -1.80
CA PRO A 24 -14.45 -1.23 -0.40
C PRO A 24 -13.40 -2.33 -0.21
N ASP A 25 -12.62 -2.25 0.87
CA ASP A 25 -11.65 -3.26 1.32
C ASP A 25 -12.38 -4.51 1.83
N ALA A 26 -13.23 -5.09 0.97
CA ALA A 26 -14.07 -6.24 1.23
C ALA A 26 -13.22 -7.51 1.09
N GLY A 27 -12.29 -7.72 2.02
CA GLY A 27 -11.51 -8.94 2.01
C GLY A 27 -10.22 -8.93 2.82
N ARG A 28 -9.86 -7.86 3.53
CA ARG A 28 -8.72 -7.95 4.44
C ARG A 28 -9.10 -8.82 5.63
N ALA A 29 -8.77 -10.10 5.51
CA ALA A 29 -8.86 -11.07 6.60
C ALA A 29 -8.17 -10.47 7.82
N VAL A 30 -8.95 -10.20 8.86
CA VAL A 30 -8.42 -9.81 10.15
C VAL A 30 -7.67 -11.03 10.68
N PRO A 31 -6.35 -10.94 10.91
CA PRO A 31 -5.61 -12.07 11.45
C PRO A 31 -6.22 -12.47 12.79
N ALA A 32 -6.50 -13.77 12.95
CA ALA A 32 -7.04 -14.30 14.19
C ALA A 32 -6.12 -13.92 15.36
N ARG A 33 -6.71 -13.50 16.49
CA ARG A 33 -5.96 -13.20 17.70
C ARG A 33 -5.17 -14.45 18.11
N PRO A 34 -3.84 -14.35 18.29
CA PRO A 34 -3.04 -15.48 18.76
C PRO A 34 -3.56 -15.99 20.11
N ALA A 35 -3.49 -17.31 20.32
CA ALA A 35 -3.89 -17.91 21.59
C ALA A 35 -3.03 -17.36 22.75
N PRO A 36 -3.60 -17.20 23.96
CA PRO A 36 -2.83 -16.82 25.14
C PRO A 36 -1.65 -17.78 25.34
N GLY A 37 -0.44 -17.25 25.44
CA GLY A 37 0.79 -18.04 25.60
C GLY A 37 1.53 -18.38 24.32
N SER A 38 1.00 -18.04 23.13
CA SER A 38 1.84 -17.98 21.92
C SER A 38 2.73 -16.75 21.99
N ALA A 39 4.00 -16.93 22.34
CA ALA A 39 4.97 -15.86 22.19
C ALA A 39 5.01 -15.49 20.69
N LEU A 40 4.56 -14.28 20.36
CA LEU A 40 4.76 -13.69 19.04
C LEU A 40 6.26 -13.41 18.88
N THR A 41 7.03 -14.45 18.56
CA THR A 41 8.44 -14.31 18.23
C THR A 41 8.52 -13.72 16.83
N VAL A 42 8.59 -12.40 16.75
CA VAL A 42 8.90 -11.71 15.50
C VAL A 42 10.40 -11.89 15.25
N PRO A 43 10.81 -12.42 14.08
CA PRO A 43 12.23 -12.52 13.76
C PRO A 43 12.85 -11.12 13.71
N PHE A 44 13.89 -10.90 14.50
CA PHE A 44 14.61 -9.62 14.59
C PHE A 44 15.95 -9.71 13.88
N ILE A 45 16.24 -8.72 13.03
CA ILE A 45 17.52 -8.58 12.34
C ILE A 45 18.33 -7.51 13.09
N ALA A 46 19.33 -7.95 13.85
CA ALA A 46 20.21 -7.05 14.60
C ALA A 46 21.18 -6.34 13.66
N ASP A 47 21.31 -5.02 13.84
CA ASP A 47 22.35 -4.14 13.26
C ASP A 47 22.50 -4.16 11.72
N ASP A 48 21.54 -4.75 10.99
CA ASP A 48 21.58 -4.87 9.52
C ASP A 48 20.28 -4.37 8.89
N TYR A 49 20.17 -3.05 8.82
CA TYR A 49 19.02 -2.37 8.24
C TYR A 49 18.87 -2.67 6.74
N THR A 50 19.97 -2.74 5.99
CA THR A 50 19.93 -2.98 4.53
C THR A 50 19.31 -4.34 4.21
N ARG A 51 19.70 -5.39 4.95
CA ARG A 51 19.11 -6.72 4.81
C ARG A 51 17.63 -6.73 5.21
N ALA A 52 17.28 -6.06 6.31
CA ALA A 52 15.89 -5.98 6.77
C ALA A 52 14.95 -5.34 5.75
N VAL A 53 15.40 -4.26 5.08
CA VAL A 53 14.64 -3.62 4.00
C VAL A 53 14.49 -4.53 2.79
N ALA A 54 15.57 -5.20 2.36
CA ALA A 54 15.52 -6.11 1.22
C ALA A 54 14.52 -7.26 1.46
N GLU A 55 14.54 -7.84 2.65
CA GLU A 55 13.66 -8.94 3.04
C GLU A 55 12.20 -8.51 3.18
N ALA A 56 11.93 -7.38 3.84
CA ALA A 56 10.58 -6.84 3.97
C ALA A 56 9.96 -6.52 2.60
N ARG A 57 10.76 -5.96 1.68
CA ARG A 57 10.32 -5.69 0.29
C ARG A 57 10.05 -6.96 -0.48
N ALA A 58 10.94 -7.95 -0.39
CA ALA A 58 10.77 -9.25 -1.06
C ALA A 58 9.49 -9.96 -0.58
N ARG A 59 9.23 -9.91 0.73
CA ARG A 59 8.04 -10.52 1.37
C ARG A 59 6.78 -9.65 1.28
N LYS A 60 6.90 -8.39 0.86
CA LYS A 60 5.82 -7.37 0.83
C LYS A 60 5.11 -7.22 2.18
N VAL A 61 5.89 -7.22 3.26
CA VAL A 61 5.39 -7.04 4.63
C VAL A 61 5.83 -5.69 5.21
N PRO A 62 5.06 -5.12 6.15
CA PRO A 62 5.52 -3.96 6.91
C PRO A 62 6.82 -4.25 7.67
N LEU A 63 7.69 -3.25 7.79
CA LEU A 63 8.92 -3.32 8.55
C LEU A 63 8.73 -2.60 9.90
N PHE A 64 9.05 -3.27 11.00
CA PHE A 64 9.12 -2.68 12.34
C PHE A 64 10.58 -2.44 12.70
N ILE A 65 10.90 -1.23 13.18
CA ILE A 65 12.27 -0.82 13.52
C ILE A 65 12.26 -0.40 14.99
N GLU A 66 13.13 -1.03 15.78
CA GLU A 66 13.45 -0.62 17.13
C GLU A 66 14.75 0.18 17.06
N ALA A 67 14.71 1.43 17.49
CA ALA A 67 15.85 2.34 17.45
C ALA A 67 16.03 2.92 18.84
N TRP A 68 17.12 2.54 19.50
CA TRP A 68 17.46 2.98 20.84
C TRP A 68 18.85 3.61 20.85
N ALA A 69 19.10 4.39 21.89
CA ALA A 69 20.41 4.96 22.15
C ALA A 69 20.72 4.97 23.66
N PRO A 70 22.00 4.87 24.06
CA PRO A 70 22.41 4.69 25.46
C PRO A 70 22.46 5.97 26.31
N TRP A 71 22.00 7.11 25.76
CA TRP A 71 22.08 8.43 26.40
C TRP A 71 20.76 8.86 27.03
#